data_AF-F6V675-F1
#
_entry.id   AF-F6V675-F1
#
_cell.length_a   1.000
_cell.length_b   1.000
_cell.length_c   1.000
_cell.angle_alpha   90.00
_cell.angle_beta   90.00
_cell.angle_gamma   90.00
#
_symmetry.space_group_name_H-M   'P 1'
#
loop_
_entity.id
_entity.type
_entity.pdbx_description
1 polymer ?
#
loop_
_entity_poly.entity_id
_entity_poly.type
_entity_poly.pdbx_seq_one_letter_code
_entity_poly.pdbx_strand_id
1 'polypeptide(L)'
;MPQPDYIFTMKLPPMQRLCHVVLQLPNGLNTYAIQVLKCRQLLYLCADVLASPRTNDRTLIDAVMHVQLYKRLLSSLCQRLDLKAIHASVVQNYVIERCVRYTLHFKLSPQWNAVADYLIHGPEFLTCCAKMEAVKLDVKIVDGEMVLLVNAHLVRLPPAELEHFRICPDALERFQNDSNFKIHEGTINLPTCHVLPTMNRAQVIAVSHNVTTDTLNRMLKGCSNLKKYWKNLYGYRLPEIDEIYCSVLVMNMNGHSFTYPLTCLRTRPIQCMPRCDAPDITRTSQSLKAVLTLGASHSPSISSSQSSGILASGSGM
;
A
#
# COMPACT_ATOMS: atom_id res chain seq x y z
N MET A 1 -9.08 -1.67 22.29
CA MET A 1 -7.94 -1.30 21.43
C MET A 1 -6.98 -0.48 22.26
N PRO A 2 -5.65 -0.62 22.11
CA PRO A 2 -4.71 0.28 22.76
C PRO A 2 -4.94 1.72 22.28
N GLN A 3 -4.73 2.70 23.16
CA GLN A 3 -4.88 4.12 22.85
C GLN A 3 -3.92 4.51 21.71
N PRO A 4 -4.35 5.35 20.74
CA PRO A 4 -3.44 5.86 19.72
C PRO A 4 -2.31 6.65 20.37
N ASP A 5 -1.10 6.54 19.80
CA ASP A 5 0.02 7.37 20.26
C ASP A 5 -0.25 8.84 19.92
N TYR A 6 -0.92 9.09 18.79
CA TYR A 6 -1.22 10.43 18.31
C TYR A 6 -2.59 10.51 17.64
N ILE A 7 -3.26 11.62 17.90
CA ILE A 7 -4.54 11.98 17.28
C ILE A 7 -4.35 13.30 16.54
N PHE A 8 -4.69 13.30 15.25
CA PHE A 8 -4.72 14.50 14.43
C PHE A 8 -6.15 14.76 13.97
N THR A 9 -6.65 15.97 14.23
CA THR A 9 -7.99 16.38 13.82
C THR A 9 -7.91 17.41 12.70
N MET A 10 -8.79 17.27 11.73
CA MET A 10 -8.86 18.13 10.55
C MET A 10 -10.30 18.45 10.20
N LYS A 11 -10.57 19.75 10.00
CA LYS A 11 -11.87 20.20 9.51
C LYS A 11 -12.04 19.78 8.07
N LEU A 12 -13.11 19.04 7.79
CA LEU A 12 -13.53 18.77 6.42
C LEU A 12 -14.32 19.97 5.87
N PRO A 13 -14.30 20.18 4.54
CA PRO A 13 -15.33 20.99 3.90
C PRO A 13 -16.72 20.47 4.29
N PRO A 14 -17.73 21.35 4.40
CA PRO A 14 -19.10 20.91 4.66
C PRO A 14 -19.50 19.79 3.68
N MET A 15 -20.06 18.70 4.20
CA MET A 15 -20.36 17.50 3.39
C MET A 15 -21.26 17.81 2.19
N GLN A 16 -22.11 18.84 2.29
CA GLN A 16 -22.98 19.32 1.19
C GLN A 16 -22.20 19.93 0.02
N ARG A 17 -20.95 20.34 0.27
CA ARG A 17 -20.03 20.86 -0.76
C ARG A 17 -19.19 19.77 -1.41
N LEU A 18 -19.26 18.54 -0.89
CA LEU A 18 -18.60 17.38 -1.46
C LEU A 18 -19.62 16.50 -2.17
N CYS A 19 -19.18 15.80 -3.21
CA CYS A 19 -19.94 14.74 -3.84
C CYS A 19 -19.10 13.47 -3.94
N HIS A 20 -19.79 12.34 -3.83
CA HIS A 20 -19.27 11.03 -4.18
C HIS A 20 -19.63 10.76 -5.63
N VAL A 21 -18.63 10.34 -6.41
CA VAL A 21 -18.79 9.97 -7.81
C VAL A 21 -18.28 8.55 -7.99
N VAL A 22 -19.09 7.73 -8.64
CA VAL A 22 -18.71 6.38 -9.05
C VAL A 22 -18.22 6.43 -10.48
N LEU A 23 -16.97 6.04 -10.68
CA LEU A 23 -16.30 5.98 -11.97
C LEU A 23 -16.20 4.52 -12.40
N GLN A 24 -16.54 4.23 -13.65
CA GLN A 24 -16.48 2.90 -14.24
C GLN A 24 -15.32 2.82 -15.22
N LEU A 25 -14.57 1.72 -15.15
CA LEU A 25 -13.54 1.33 -16.10
C LEU A 25 -14.16 0.96 -17.46
N PRO A 26 -13.39 1.04 -18.56
CA PRO A 26 -13.82 0.55 -19.86
C PRO A 26 -14.23 -0.93 -19.82
N ASN A 27 -15.21 -1.29 -20.65
CA ASN A 27 -15.68 -2.67 -20.77
C ASN A 27 -14.51 -3.61 -21.10
N GLY A 28 -14.48 -4.77 -20.44
CA GLY A 28 -13.43 -5.78 -20.62
C GLY A 28 -12.15 -5.54 -19.79
N LEU A 29 -12.03 -4.42 -19.10
CA LEU A 29 -10.92 -4.13 -18.19
C LEU A 29 -11.37 -4.31 -16.72
N ASN A 30 -11.32 -5.55 -16.22
CA ASN A 30 -11.82 -5.90 -14.88
C ASN A 30 -10.75 -6.50 -13.95
N THR A 31 -9.47 -6.28 -14.25
CA THR A 31 -8.40 -6.72 -13.34
C THR A 31 -8.19 -5.68 -12.24
N TYR A 32 -7.88 -6.17 -11.04
CA TYR A 32 -7.55 -5.31 -9.90
C TYR A 32 -6.38 -4.36 -10.23
N ALA A 33 -5.40 -4.84 -11.01
CA ALA A 33 -4.26 -4.02 -11.40
C ALA A 33 -4.63 -2.79 -12.25
N ILE A 34 -5.56 -2.95 -13.20
CA ILE A 34 -6.01 -1.83 -14.04
C ILE A 34 -6.82 -0.83 -13.22
N GLN A 35 -7.69 -1.33 -12.33
CA GLN A 35 -8.48 -0.51 -11.42
C GLN A 35 -7.60 0.39 -10.55
N VAL A 36 -6.59 -0.20 -9.91
CA VAL A 36 -5.60 0.53 -9.08
C VAL A 36 -4.82 1.52 -9.93
N LEU A 37 -4.35 1.12 -11.12
CA LEU A 37 -3.61 1.99 -12.02
C LEU A 37 -4.41 3.24 -12.38
N LYS A 38 -5.65 3.08 -12.85
CA LYS A 38 -6.54 4.19 -13.22
C LYS A 38 -6.86 5.08 -12.02
N CYS A 39 -7.10 4.49 -10.85
CA CYS A 39 -7.30 5.25 -9.62
C CYS A 39 -6.08 6.10 -9.24
N ARG A 40 -4.86 5.56 -9.38
CA ARG A 40 -3.62 6.29 -9.09
C ARG A 40 -3.35 7.38 -10.12
N GLN A 41 -3.65 7.13 -11.40
CA GLN A 41 -3.59 8.16 -12.44
C GLN A 41 -4.55 9.31 -12.13
N LEU A 42 -5.78 9.03 -11.67
CA LEU A 42 -6.71 10.07 -11.22
C LEU A 42 -6.11 10.94 -10.10
N LEU A 43 -5.55 10.32 -9.07
CA LEU A 43 -4.92 11.03 -7.95
C LEU A 43 -3.68 11.83 -8.37
N TYR A 44 -2.91 11.33 -9.33
CA TYR A 44 -1.76 12.06 -9.86
C TYR A 44 -2.18 13.30 -10.66
N LEU A 45 -3.29 13.21 -11.39
CA LEU A 45 -3.74 14.25 -12.30
C LEU A 45 -4.55 15.35 -11.61
N CYS A 46 -5.15 15.07 -10.45
CA CYS A 46 -5.98 16.02 -9.73
C CYS A 46 -5.78 15.87 -8.21
N ALA A 47 -5.04 16.82 -7.62
CA ALA A 47 -4.67 16.78 -6.20
C ALA A 47 -5.86 16.98 -5.23
N ASP A 48 -6.93 17.62 -5.72
CA ASP A 48 -8.16 17.94 -4.98
C ASP A 48 -9.21 16.81 -5.00
N VAL A 49 -8.85 15.66 -5.59
CA VAL A 49 -9.69 14.46 -5.60
C VAL A 49 -9.15 13.46 -4.59
N LEU A 50 -10.05 12.94 -3.77
CA LEU A 50 -9.86 11.72 -2.99
C LEU A 50 -10.41 10.55 -3.79
N ALA A 51 -9.72 9.42 -3.81
CA ALA A 51 -10.20 8.27 -4.57
C ALA A 51 -9.74 6.96 -3.97
N SER A 52 -10.49 5.89 -4.23
CA SER A 52 -10.12 4.52 -3.90
C SER A 52 -10.67 3.56 -4.95
N PRO A 53 -9.91 2.51 -5.34
CA PRO A 53 -10.49 1.33 -5.97
C PRO A 53 -11.59 0.76 -5.08
N ARG A 54 -12.70 0.34 -5.67
CA ARG A 54 -13.78 -0.31 -4.94
C ARG A 54 -13.42 -1.78 -4.66
N THR A 55 -13.57 -2.22 -3.41
CA THR A 55 -13.11 -3.54 -2.95
C THR A 55 -13.95 -4.70 -3.46
N ASN A 56 -15.26 -4.50 -3.63
CA ASN A 56 -16.22 -5.54 -4.05
C ASN A 56 -16.52 -5.53 -5.55
N ASP A 57 -16.03 -4.54 -6.31
CA ASP A 57 -16.24 -4.45 -7.75
C ASP A 57 -14.97 -3.91 -8.43
N ARG A 58 -14.31 -4.77 -9.20
CA ARG A 58 -13.04 -4.45 -9.88
C ARG A 58 -13.20 -3.51 -11.07
N THR A 59 -14.43 -3.19 -11.46
CA THR A 59 -14.72 -2.28 -12.58
C THR A 59 -14.97 -0.85 -12.11
N LEU A 60 -15.03 -0.60 -10.80
CA LEU A 60 -15.47 0.68 -10.25
C LEU A 60 -14.42 1.36 -9.37
N ILE A 61 -14.35 2.68 -9.45
CA ILE A 61 -13.53 3.54 -8.60
C ILE A 61 -14.46 4.52 -7.89
N ASP A 62 -14.25 4.69 -6.59
CA ASP A 62 -14.94 5.69 -5.79
C ASP A 62 -14.09 6.96 -5.75
N ALA A 63 -14.67 8.09 -6.11
CA ALA A 63 -14.04 9.40 -6.03
C ALA A 63 -14.87 10.35 -5.16
N VAL A 64 -14.21 11.13 -4.31
CA VAL A 64 -14.81 12.18 -3.50
C VAL A 64 -14.14 13.50 -3.88
N MET A 65 -14.94 14.50 -4.21
CA MET A 65 -14.44 15.80 -4.68
C MET A 65 -15.43 16.92 -4.36
N HIS A 66 -14.99 18.17 -4.50
CA HIS A 66 -15.88 19.32 -4.36
C HIS A 66 -16.90 19.37 -5.52
N VAL A 67 -18.14 19.75 -5.23
CA VAL A 67 -19.23 19.82 -6.22
C VAL A 67 -18.88 20.76 -7.40
N GLN A 68 -18.15 21.84 -7.15
CA GLN A 68 -17.70 22.74 -8.22
C GLN A 68 -16.65 22.08 -9.13
N LEU A 69 -15.76 21.26 -8.57
CA LEU A 69 -14.75 20.52 -9.33
C LEU A 69 -15.42 19.48 -10.21
N TYR A 70 -16.39 18.73 -9.65
CA TYR A 70 -17.24 17.80 -10.39
C TYR A 70 -17.87 18.46 -11.62
N LYS A 71 -18.50 19.63 -11.45
CA LYS A 71 -19.16 20.35 -12.55
C LYS A 71 -18.20 20.85 -13.63
N ARG A 72 -16.96 21.20 -13.26
CA ARG A 72 -16.00 21.84 -14.17
C ARG A 72 -15.07 20.86 -14.89
N LEU A 73 -14.55 19.85 -14.18
CA LEU A 73 -13.39 19.07 -14.63
C LEU A 73 -13.68 17.58 -14.81
N LEU A 74 -14.81 17.06 -14.32
CA LEU A 74 -15.05 15.62 -14.34
C LEU A 74 -15.06 15.07 -15.77
N SER A 75 -15.79 15.70 -16.69
CA SER A 75 -15.93 15.21 -18.06
C SER A 75 -14.57 15.12 -18.78
N SER A 76 -13.71 16.12 -18.61
CA SER A 76 -12.38 16.12 -19.22
C SER A 76 -11.43 15.12 -18.54
N LEU A 77 -11.49 14.96 -17.21
CA LEU A 77 -10.74 13.93 -16.49
C LEU A 77 -11.16 12.53 -16.93
N CYS A 78 -12.46 12.27 -16.99
CA CYS A 78 -13.05 11.02 -17.47
C CYS A 78 -12.61 10.71 -18.91
N GLN A 79 -12.68 11.67 -19.82
CA GLN A 79 -12.22 11.50 -21.19
C GLN A 79 -10.72 11.18 -21.26
N ARG A 80 -9.87 11.92 -20.52
CA ARG A 80 -8.42 11.69 -20.54
C ARG A 80 -8.04 10.34 -19.96
N LEU A 81 -8.78 9.86 -18.96
CA LEU A 81 -8.52 8.59 -18.29
C LEU A 81 -9.28 7.42 -18.88
N ASP A 82 -10.12 7.65 -19.89
CA ASP A 82 -11.03 6.64 -20.43
C ASP A 82 -11.86 6.00 -19.30
N LEU A 83 -12.56 6.84 -18.54
CA LEU A 83 -13.45 6.45 -17.45
C LEU A 83 -14.84 7.01 -17.71
N LYS A 84 -15.86 6.33 -17.18
CA LYS A 84 -17.25 6.79 -17.26
C LYS A 84 -17.78 7.11 -15.87
N ALA A 85 -18.22 8.34 -15.64
CA ALA A 85 -18.97 8.67 -14.44
C ALA A 85 -20.39 8.09 -14.57
N ILE A 86 -20.75 7.14 -13.69
CA ILE A 86 -22.04 6.44 -13.77
C ILE A 86 -23.05 6.91 -12.73
N HIS A 87 -22.58 7.45 -11.61
CA HIS A 87 -23.43 7.90 -10.52
C HIS A 87 -22.73 8.99 -9.72
N ALA A 88 -23.51 9.95 -9.22
CA ALA A 88 -23.06 10.97 -8.28
C ALA A 88 -24.08 11.12 -7.16
N SER A 89 -23.62 11.18 -5.91
CA SER A 89 -24.45 11.22 -4.72
C SER A 89 -23.79 12.00 -3.58
N VAL A 90 -24.53 12.14 -2.48
CA VAL A 90 -23.99 12.68 -1.23
C VAL A 90 -22.92 11.75 -0.65
N VAL A 91 -21.88 12.33 -0.07
CA VAL A 91 -20.77 11.56 0.50
C VAL A 91 -21.22 10.88 1.80
N GLN A 92 -20.98 9.58 1.90
CA GLN A 92 -21.14 8.83 3.14
C GLN A 92 -19.79 8.70 3.86
N ASN A 93 -19.81 8.69 5.20
CA ASN A 93 -18.59 8.67 6.02
C ASN A 93 -17.64 7.52 5.64
N TYR A 94 -18.14 6.30 5.47
CA TYR A 94 -17.30 5.16 5.10
C TYR A 94 -16.62 5.31 3.73
N VAL A 95 -17.24 6.04 2.78
CA VAL A 95 -16.67 6.28 1.45
C VAL A 95 -15.50 7.24 1.56
N ILE A 96 -15.67 8.36 2.26
CA ILE A 96 -14.60 9.33 2.46
C ILE A 96 -13.46 8.74 3.30
N GLU A 97 -13.74 7.99 4.37
CA GLU A 97 -12.69 7.32 5.16
C GLU A 97 -11.82 6.40 4.30
N ARG A 98 -12.46 5.61 3.42
CA ARG A 98 -11.75 4.71 2.51
C ARG A 98 -10.94 5.47 1.46
N CYS A 99 -11.53 6.49 0.83
CA CYS A 99 -10.83 7.32 -0.17
C CYS A 99 -9.66 8.09 0.44
N VAL A 100 -9.82 8.67 1.64
CA VAL A 100 -8.72 9.30 2.37
C VAL A 100 -7.62 8.29 2.65
N ARG A 101 -7.94 7.13 3.24
CA ARG A 101 -6.94 6.10 3.57
C ARG A 101 -6.14 5.68 2.34
N TYR A 102 -6.81 5.40 1.22
CA TYR A 102 -6.13 5.05 -0.02
C TYR A 102 -5.28 6.21 -0.58
N THR A 103 -5.83 7.43 -0.62
CA THR A 103 -5.07 8.62 -1.09
C THR A 103 -3.85 8.89 -0.21
N LEU A 104 -3.94 8.67 1.11
CA LEU A 104 -2.79 8.75 2.03
C LEU A 104 -1.71 7.75 1.64
N HIS A 105 -2.06 6.46 1.46
CA HIS A 105 -1.09 5.45 1.02
C HIS A 105 -0.45 5.82 -0.33
N PHE A 106 -1.22 6.37 -1.26
CA PHE A 106 -0.70 6.83 -2.55
C PHE A 106 0.30 7.98 -2.39
N LYS A 107 -0.07 9.04 -1.65
CA LYS A 107 0.72 10.27 -1.53
C LYS A 107 1.95 10.13 -0.61
N LEU A 108 1.89 9.24 0.38
CA LEU A 108 3.02 9.03 1.30
C LEU A 108 4.11 8.11 0.71
N SER A 109 3.75 7.28 -0.26
CA SER A 109 4.71 6.45 -0.99
C SER A 109 5.61 7.34 -1.87
N PRO A 110 6.94 7.10 -1.90
CA PRO A 110 7.64 5.92 -1.40
C PRO A 110 8.33 6.13 -0.05
N GLN A 111 8.07 7.24 0.65
CA GLN A 111 8.66 7.48 1.97
C GLN A 111 7.96 6.66 3.06
N TRP A 112 6.68 6.37 2.89
CA TRP A 112 5.95 5.43 3.72
C TRP A 112 5.23 4.41 2.84
N ASN A 113 5.61 3.14 2.99
CA ASN A 113 5.18 2.06 2.12
C ASN A 113 4.20 1.15 2.84
N ALA A 114 3.02 0.95 2.25
CA ALA A 114 1.99 0.11 2.82
C ALA A 114 2.39 -1.36 2.77
N VAL A 115 2.50 -2.03 3.92
CA VAL A 115 2.75 -3.47 4.07
C VAL A 115 1.81 -4.03 5.13
N ALA A 116 0.91 -4.93 4.74
CA ALA A 116 -0.25 -5.33 5.54
C ALA A 116 -0.96 -4.08 6.11
N ASP A 117 -1.09 -3.98 7.43
CA ASP A 117 -1.73 -2.84 8.11
C ASP A 117 -0.77 -1.69 8.46
N TYR A 118 0.51 -1.79 8.07
CA TYR A 118 1.55 -0.83 8.43
C TYR A 118 1.95 0.04 7.25
N LEU A 119 2.37 1.25 7.56
CA LEU A 119 3.15 2.13 6.71
C LEU A 119 4.60 2.07 7.20
N ILE A 120 5.49 1.42 6.46
CA ILE A 120 6.91 1.28 6.82
C ILE A 120 7.71 2.43 6.19
N HIS A 121 8.52 3.10 6.99
CA HIS A 121 9.31 4.24 6.57
C HIS A 121 10.51 3.84 5.70
N GLY A 122 10.78 4.65 4.68
CA GLY A 122 11.96 4.61 3.83
C GLY A 122 11.75 3.86 2.51
N PRO A 123 12.35 4.34 1.39
CA PRO A 123 12.26 3.66 0.09
C PRO A 123 13.02 2.32 0.07
N GLU A 124 14.03 2.15 0.92
CA GLU A 124 14.89 0.96 1.00
C GLU A 124 14.31 -0.15 1.90
N PHE A 125 13.05 -0.06 2.33
CA PHE A 125 12.44 -1.04 3.25
C PHE A 125 12.42 -2.48 2.69
N LEU A 126 12.53 -2.63 1.37
CA LEU A 126 12.55 -3.95 0.71
C LEU A 126 13.83 -4.73 1.00
N THR A 127 14.95 -4.07 1.21
CA THR A 127 16.29 -4.67 1.39
C THR A 127 16.80 -4.55 2.83
N CYS A 128 16.13 -3.77 3.68
CA CYS A 128 16.55 -3.52 5.05
C CYS A 128 16.34 -4.72 5.99
N CYS A 129 17.41 -5.19 6.63
CA CYS A 129 17.38 -6.24 7.67
C CYS A 129 17.25 -5.68 9.11
N ALA A 130 17.46 -4.37 9.26
CA ALA A 130 17.45 -3.67 10.54
C ALA A 130 16.02 -3.35 11.02
N LYS A 131 15.93 -2.73 12.20
CA LYS A 131 14.67 -2.20 12.72
C LYS A 131 14.29 -0.96 11.91
N MET A 132 13.02 -0.83 11.56
CA MET A 132 12.47 0.28 10.79
C MET A 132 11.28 0.88 11.51
N GLU A 133 11.17 2.20 11.41
CA GLU A 133 9.97 2.90 11.87
C GLU A 133 8.78 2.51 10.99
N ALA A 134 7.65 2.30 11.64
CA ALA A 134 6.39 2.06 10.97
C ALA A 134 5.26 2.73 11.73
N VAL A 135 4.15 2.98 11.05
CA VAL A 135 2.93 3.45 11.69
C VAL A 135 1.73 2.64 11.22
N LYS A 136 0.78 2.41 12.12
CA LYS A 136 -0.59 2.09 11.73
C LYS A 136 -1.40 3.37 11.71
N LEU A 137 -2.18 3.55 10.65
CA LEU A 137 -3.01 4.71 10.46
C LEU A 137 -4.47 4.27 10.34
N ASP A 138 -5.32 4.87 11.17
CA ASP A 138 -6.77 4.76 11.01
C ASP A 138 -7.38 6.15 10.73
N VAL A 139 -8.45 6.15 9.94
CA VAL A 139 -9.18 7.36 9.52
C VAL A 139 -10.62 7.20 9.96
N LYS A 140 -11.13 8.19 10.70
CA LYS A 140 -12.52 8.27 11.14
C LYS A 140 -13.12 9.62 10.81
N ILE A 141 -14.39 9.64 10.41
CA ILE A 141 -15.17 10.88 10.34
C ILE A 141 -16.11 10.92 11.54
N VAL A 142 -15.91 11.92 12.42
CA VAL A 142 -16.68 12.14 13.64
C VAL A 142 -17.16 13.58 13.63
N ASP A 143 -18.47 13.79 13.75
CA ASP A 143 -19.09 15.13 13.84
C ASP A 143 -18.66 16.13 12.74
N GLY A 144 -18.42 15.62 11.53
CA GLY A 144 -17.98 16.44 10.38
C GLY A 144 -16.49 16.79 10.37
N GLU A 145 -15.73 16.27 11.33
CA GLU A 145 -14.27 16.35 11.37
C GLU A 145 -13.64 15.01 10.97
N MET A 146 -12.49 15.09 10.32
CA MET A 146 -11.65 13.94 10.04
C MET A 146 -10.64 13.77 11.17
N VAL A 147 -10.65 12.60 11.78
CA VAL A 147 -9.75 12.19 12.85
C VAL A 147 -8.81 11.11 12.32
N LEU A 148 -7.52 11.35 12.43
CA LEU A 148 -6.47 10.41 12.09
C LEU A 148 -5.84 9.87 13.37
N LEU A 149 -5.93 8.56 13.54
CA LEU A 149 -5.34 7.84 14.65
C LEU A 149 -4.04 7.22 14.17
N VAL A 150 -2.93 7.57 14.83
CA VAL A 150 -1.60 7.11 14.43
C VAL A 150 -0.95 6.37 15.59
N ASN A 151 -0.59 5.11 15.34
CA ASN A 151 0.16 4.27 16.26
C ASN A 151 1.53 4.01 15.66
N ALA A 152 2.57 4.53 16.30
CA ALA A 152 3.94 4.29 15.89
C ALA A 152 4.42 2.92 16.38
N HIS A 153 5.29 2.31 15.58
CA HIS A 153 5.83 0.99 15.79
C HIS A 153 7.28 0.96 15.32
N LEU A 154 8.05 0.06 15.93
CA LEU A 154 9.35 -0.33 15.43
C LEU A 154 9.21 -1.76 14.92
N VAL A 155 9.48 -2.00 13.64
CA VAL A 155 9.28 -3.30 13.00
C VAL A 155 10.55 -3.85 12.38
N ARG A 156 10.66 -5.17 12.30
CA ARG A 156 11.63 -5.85 11.45
C ARG A 156 10.91 -6.64 10.37
N LEU A 157 11.42 -6.52 9.15
CA LEU A 157 10.86 -7.16 7.97
C LEU A 157 11.97 -7.56 6.98
N PRO A 158 12.91 -8.43 7.41
CA PRO A 158 14.08 -8.78 6.59
C PRO A 158 13.66 -9.53 5.31
N PRO A 159 14.23 -9.19 4.14
CA PRO A 159 13.96 -9.91 2.89
C PRO A 159 14.31 -11.39 2.99
N ALA A 160 13.65 -12.21 2.18
CA ALA A 160 14.04 -13.60 2.01
C ALA A 160 15.34 -13.70 1.19
N GLU A 161 16.10 -14.76 1.47
CA GLU A 161 17.30 -15.14 0.72
C GLU A 161 17.18 -16.61 0.31
N LEU A 162 17.92 -17.03 -0.72
CA LEU A 162 17.82 -18.41 -1.23
C LEU A 162 18.14 -19.47 -0.17
N GLU A 163 19.09 -19.18 0.71
CA GLU A 163 19.49 -20.07 1.82
C GLU A 163 18.32 -20.44 2.74
N HIS A 164 17.36 -19.53 2.91
CA HIS A 164 16.21 -19.75 3.78
C HIS A 164 15.28 -20.86 3.26
N PHE A 165 15.28 -21.12 1.96
CA PHE A 165 14.42 -22.13 1.34
C PHE A 165 15.05 -23.54 1.34
N ARG A 166 16.30 -23.66 1.81
CA ARG A 166 17.05 -24.93 1.88
C ARG A 166 16.98 -25.73 0.57
N ILE A 167 17.29 -25.06 -0.54
CA ILE A 167 17.35 -25.69 -1.87
C ILE A 167 18.46 -26.75 -1.89
N CYS A 168 18.22 -27.89 -2.55
CA CYS A 168 19.23 -28.94 -2.71
C CYS A 168 20.53 -28.38 -3.33
N PRO A 169 21.73 -28.73 -2.80
CA PRO A 169 23.00 -28.16 -3.26
C PRO A 169 23.22 -28.27 -4.78
N ASP A 170 22.98 -29.44 -5.36
CA ASP A 170 23.13 -29.67 -6.81
C ASP A 170 22.25 -28.75 -7.66
N ALA A 171 21.02 -28.47 -7.19
CA ALA A 171 20.11 -27.57 -7.89
C ALA A 171 20.55 -26.10 -7.74
N LEU A 172 21.09 -25.72 -6.59
CA LEU A 172 21.61 -24.38 -6.34
C LEU A 172 22.87 -24.10 -7.15
N GLU A 173 23.79 -25.06 -7.24
CA GLU A 173 25.00 -24.96 -8.06
C GLU A 173 24.65 -24.76 -9.54
N ARG A 174 23.72 -25.56 -10.07
CA ARG A 174 23.24 -25.39 -11.45
C ARG A 174 22.60 -24.01 -11.65
N PHE A 175 21.80 -23.56 -10.69
CA PHE A 175 21.16 -22.25 -10.75
C PHE A 175 22.16 -21.09 -10.76
N GLN A 176 23.29 -21.22 -10.08
CA GLN A 176 24.36 -20.21 -10.09
C GLN A 176 25.13 -20.19 -11.42
N ASN A 177 25.31 -21.36 -12.04
CA ASN A 177 26.11 -21.52 -13.26
C ASN A 177 25.31 -21.33 -14.55
N ASP A 178 23.98 -21.47 -14.52
CA ASP A 178 23.10 -21.32 -15.69
C ASP A 178 21.94 -20.37 -15.39
N SER A 179 21.93 -19.21 -16.05
CA SER A 179 20.89 -18.19 -15.92
C SER A 179 19.51 -18.63 -16.45
N ASN A 180 19.45 -19.68 -17.27
CA ASN A 180 18.20 -20.25 -17.77
C ASN A 180 17.67 -21.38 -16.89
N PHE A 181 18.49 -21.90 -15.96
CA PHE A 181 18.07 -22.96 -15.07
C PHE A 181 16.98 -22.47 -14.12
N LYS A 182 15.98 -23.34 -13.90
CA LYS A 182 14.86 -23.09 -13.00
C LYS A 182 14.90 -24.12 -11.88
N ILE A 183 14.94 -23.65 -10.65
CA ILE A 183 14.78 -24.52 -9.47
C ILE A 183 13.29 -24.87 -9.38
N HIS A 184 12.99 -26.16 -9.23
CA HIS A 184 11.63 -26.69 -9.14
C HIS A 184 11.27 -27.06 -7.70
N GLU A 185 9.97 -27.04 -7.39
CA GLU A 185 9.39 -27.33 -6.06
C GLU A 185 10.00 -28.55 -5.36
N GLY A 186 10.20 -29.66 -6.09
CA GLY A 186 10.75 -30.90 -5.52
C GLY A 186 12.19 -30.80 -4.99
N THR A 187 12.88 -29.69 -5.24
CA THR A 187 14.24 -29.42 -4.73
C THR A 187 14.27 -28.35 -3.63
N ILE A 188 13.10 -27.84 -3.21
CA ILE A 188 12.94 -26.78 -2.21
C ILE A 188 12.45 -27.40 -0.90
N ASN A 189 13.33 -27.52 0.10
CA ASN A 189 12.97 -28.21 1.34
C ASN A 189 12.16 -27.36 2.33
N LEU A 190 12.27 -26.03 2.28
CA LEU A 190 11.49 -25.10 3.13
C LEU A 190 10.77 -24.04 2.28
N PRO A 191 9.70 -24.39 1.55
CA PRO A 191 9.10 -23.48 0.56
C PRO A 191 8.25 -22.35 1.16
N THR A 192 7.97 -22.34 2.47
CA THR A 192 7.01 -21.38 3.06
C THR A 192 7.57 -19.95 3.09
N CYS A 193 6.75 -18.99 2.67
CA CYS A 193 7.06 -17.56 2.76
C CYS A 193 5.79 -16.70 2.97
N HIS A 194 5.99 -15.40 3.02
CA HIS A 194 4.98 -14.36 2.97
C HIS A 194 5.27 -13.42 1.79
N VAL A 195 4.23 -12.97 1.09
CA VAL A 195 4.37 -12.11 -0.10
C VAL A 195 3.93 -10.68 0.17
N LEU A 196 4.71 -9.70 -0.30
CA LEU A 196 4.31 -8.29 -0.24
C LEU A 196 3.27 -7.94 -1.31
N PRO A 197 2.46 -6.87 -1.12
CA PRO A 197 2.36 -6.05 0.09
C PRO A 197 1.50 -6.68 1.18
N THR A 198 0.71 -7.73 0.88
CA THR A 198 -0.36 -8.20 1.77
C THR A 198 0.14 -9.01 2.97
N MET A 199 1.37 -9.52 2.92
CA MET A 199 1.93 -10.48 3.87
C MET A 199 1.17 -11.81 3.96
N ASN A 200 0.38 -12.14 2.93
CA ASN A 200 -0.28 -13.44 2.83
C ASN A 200 0.74 -14.56 2.81
N ARG A 201 0.43 -15.67 3.48
CA ARG A 201 1.27 -16.87 3.47
C ARG A 201 1.23 -17.52 2.08
N ALA A 202 2.39 -17.97 1.62
CA ALA A 202 2.57 -18.61 0.33
C ALA A 202 3.61 -19.72 0.39
N GLN A 203 3.74 -20.48 -0.70
CA GLN A 203 4.79 -21.47 -0.93
C GLN A 203 5.55 -21.15 -2.22
N VAL A 204 6.87 -21.18 -2.17
CA VAL A 204 7.72 -21.09 -3.36
C VAL A 204 7.71 -22.43 -4.07
N ILE A 205 7.24 -22.42 -5.32
CA ILE A 205 7.16 -23.63 -6.17
C ILE A 205 8.23 -23.62 -7.27
N ALA A 206 8.83 -22.46 -7.54
CA ALA A 206 9.99 -22.37 -8.41
C ALA A 206 10.80 -21.08 -8.22
N VAL A 207 12.07 -21.12 -8.60
CA VAL A 207 12.98 -19.97 -8.61
C VAL A 207 13.65 -19.86 -9.98
N SER A 208 13.71 -18.66 -10.54
CA SER A 208 14.33 -18.37 -11.86
C SER A 208 15.02 -17.00 -11.85
N HIS A 209 16.04 -16.82 -12.70
CA HIS A 209 16.62 -15.49 -12.97
C HIS A 209 15.78 -14.66 -13.95
N ASN A 210 14.88 -15.32 -14.69
CA ASN A 210 14.07 -14.69 -15.72
C ASN A 210 12.58 -14.73 -15.36
N VAL A 211 11.85 -13.64 -15.67
CA VAL A 211 10.38 -13.66 -15.70
C VAL A 211 9.95 -14.11 -17.09
N THR A 212 9.16 -15.17 -17.18
CA THR A 212 8.68 -15.65 -18.48
C THR A 212 7.73 -14.63 -19.13
N THR A 213 7.80 -14.52 -20.47
CA THR A 213 6.95 -13.62 -21.27
C THR A 213 5.47 -13.84 -21.00
N ASP A 214 5.03 -15.08 -20.81
CA ASP A 214 3.63 -15.39 -20.47
C ASP A 214 3.21 -14.82 -19.11
N THR A 215 4.12 -14.84 -18.14
CA THR A 215 3.85 -14.27 -16.81
C THR A 215 3.77 -12.75 -16.89
N LEU A 216 4.69 -12.12 -17.65
CA LEU A 216 4.62 -10.68 -17.93
C LEU A 216 3.31 -10.34 -18.66
N ASN A 217 2.92 -11.08 -19.70
CA ASN A 217 1.68 -10.86 -20.44
C ASN A 217 0.42 -10.97 -19.56
N ARG A 218 0.39 -11.95 -18.63
CA ARG A 218 -0.71 -12.11 -17.68
C ARG A 218 -0.76 -11.00 -16.62
N MET A 219 0.40 -10.61 -16.07
CA MET A 219 0.47 -9.59 -15.01
C MET A 219 0.35 -8.17 -15.57
N LEU A 220 0.80 -7.93 -16.81
CA LEU A 220 1.16 -6.62 -17.32
C LEU A 220 0.42 -6.24 -18.61
N LYS A 221 -0.89 -6.52 -18.75
CA LYS A 221 -1.70 -5.94 -19.86
C LYS A 221 -1.58 -4.40 -19.89
N GLY A 222 -0.50 -3.86 -20.50
CA GLY A 222 -0.11 -2.44 -20.52
C GLY A 222 1.20 -2.01 -19.81
N CYS A 223 1.99 -2.90 -19.17
CA CYS A 223 3.30 -2.53 -18.59
C CYS A 223 4.44 -3.36 -19.19
N SER A 224 5.51 -2.71 -19.63
CA SER A 224 6.67 -3.40 -20.24
C SER A 224 7.69 -3.94 -19.24
N ASN A 225 7.54 -3.64 -17.93
CA ASN A 225 8.52 -3.98 -16.90
C ASN A 225 7.84 -4.19 -15.53
N LEU A 226 8.27 -5.23 -14.80
CA LEU A 226 7.83 -5.54 -13.44
C LEU A 226 8.11 -4.41 -12.45
N LYS A 227 9.25 -3.71 -12.54
CA LYS A 227 9.55 -2.55 -11.68
C LYS A 227 8.48 -1.45 -11.83
N LYS A 228 8.10 -1.15 -13.08
CA LYS A 228 7.04 -0.19 -13.38
C LYS A 228 5.69 -0.67 -12.84
N TYR A 229 5.41 -1.97 -12.92
CA TYR A 229 4.20 -2.56 -12.35
C TYR A 229 4.12 -2.36 -10.83
N TRP A 230 5.17 -2.73 -10.09
CA TRP A 230 5.20 -2.59 -8.63
C TRP A 230 5.11 -1.13 -8.19
N LYS A 231 5.82 -0.23 -8.88
CA LYS A 231 5.72 1.22 -8.65
C LYS A 231 4.31 1.74 -8.92
N ASN A 232 3.69 1.30 -10.01
CA ASN A 232 2.37 1.77 -10.39
C ASN A 232 1.26 1.17 -9.54
N LEU A 233 1.42 -0.05 -9.03
CA LEU A 233 0.37 -0.74 -8.28
C LEU A 233 0.47 -0.43 -6.78
N TYR A 234 1.68 -0.51 -6.24
CA TYR A 234 1.92 -0.43 -4.80
C TYR A 234 2.73 0.81 -4.39
N GLY A 235 3.33 1.51 -5.35
CA GLY A 235 4.25 2.62 -5.08
C GLY A 235 5.67 2.17 -4.70
N TYR A 236 5.94 0.86 -4.72
CA TYR A 236 7.23 0.32 -4.32
C TYR A 236 8.31 0.62 -5.37
N ARG A 237 9.50 0.98 -4.91
CA ARG A 237 10.69 1.09 -5.74
C ARG A 237 11.49 -0.19 -5.56
N LEU A 238 11.41 -1.10 -6.52
CA LEU A 238 12.24 -2.30 -6.53
C LEU A 238 13.72 -1.90 -6.72
N PRO A 239 14.66 -2.61 -6.08
CA PRO A 239 16.09 -2.32 -6.21
C PRO A 239 16.62 -2.58 -7.62
N GLU A 240 17.77 -1.99 -7.97
CA GLU A 240 18.39 -2.12 -9.30
C GLU A 240 19.27 -3.37 -9.48
N ILE A 241 19.26 -4.29 -8.50
CA ILE A 241 20.07 -5.53 -8.50
C ILE A 241 19.56 -6.58 -9.49
N ASP A 242 20.41 -7.57 -9.82
CA ASP A 242 20.00 -8.77 -10.54
C ASP A 242 18.92 -9.51 -9.75
N GLU A 243 17.68 -9.42 -10.25
CA GLU A 243 16.51 -9.89 -9.53
C GLU A 243 16.30 -11.38 -9.77
N ILE A 244 16.44 -12.18 -8.70
CA ILE A 244 15.91 -13.53 -8.64
C ILE A 244 14.39 -13.45 -8.49
N TYR A 245 13.65 -14.26 -9.25
CA TYR A 245 12.20 -14.34 -9.21
C TYR A 245 11.74 -15.68 -8.64
N CYS A 246 10.70 -15.61 -7.81
CA CYS A 246 10.04 -16.76 -7.22
C CYS A 246 8.63 -16.88 -7.78
N SER A 247 8.28 -18.05 -8.33
CA SER A 247 6.88 -18.43 -8.54
C SER A 247 6.33 -18.97 -7.23
N VAL A 248 5.21 -18.39 -6.78
CA VAL A 248 4.63 -18.70 -5.48
C VAL A 248 3.15 -19.04 -5.58
N LEU A 249 2.72 -19.98 -4.75
CA LEU A 249 1.33 -20.37 -4.54
C LEU A 249 0.82 -19.71 -3.26
N VAL A 250 -0.11 -18.76 -3.37
CA VAL A 250 -0.65 -18.06 -2.20
C VAL A 250 -1.76 -18.89 -1.57
N MET A 251 -1.60 -19.21 -0.28
CA MET A 251 -2.62 -19.91 0.50
C MET A 251 -3.86 -19.00 0.54
N ASN A 252 -4.98 -19.45 -0.02
CA ASN A 252 -6.27 -18.73 -0.21
C ASN A 252 -6.49 -18.03 -1.58
N MET A 253 -5.70 -18.32 -2.63
CA MET A 253 -5.92 -17.75 -3.98
C MET A 253 -6.21 -18.79 -5.08
N ASN A 254 -7.10 -19.75 -4.81
CA ASN A 254 -7.61 -20.74 -5.78
C ASN A 254 -6.52 -21.51 -6.56
N GLY A 255 -5.35 -21.71 -5.97
CA GLY A 255 -4.27 -22.49 -6.59
C GLY A 255 -3.51 -21.77 -7.72
N HIS A 256 -3.74 -20.48 -7.96
CA HIS A 256 -2.98 -19.75 -8.98
C HIS A 256 -1.58 -19.38 -8.48
N SER A 257 -0.58 -19.64 -9.32
CA SER A 257 0.80 -19.21 -9.08
C SER A 257 1.02 -17.78 -9.56
N PHE A 258 1.78 -17.00 -8.79
CA PHE A 258 2.17 -15.63 -9.11
C PHE A 258 3.69 -15.49 -9.06
N THR A 259 4.26 -14.56 -9.83
CA THR A 259 5.71 -14.33 -9.81
C THR A 259 6.04 -13.06 -9.03
N TYR A 260 6.98 -13.20 -8.11
CA TYR A 260 7.46 -12.12 -7.24
C TYR A 260 8.99 -12.03 -7.31
N PRO A 261 9.57 -10.83 -7.27
CA PRO A 261 10.99 -10.68 -6.95
C PRO A 261 11.27 -11.30 -5.56
N LEU A 262 12.43 -11.93 -5.39
CA LEU A 262 12.85 -12.52 -4.12
C LEU A 262 12.86 -11.47 -2.99
N THR A 263 13.24 -10.23 -3.30
CA THR A 263 13.19 -9.08 -2.38
C THR A 263 11.79 -8.70 -1.91
N CYS A 264 10.74 -9.24 -2.54
CA CYS A 264 9.33 -9.07 -2.13
C CYS A 264 8.79 -10.26 -1.31
N LEU A 265 9.62 -11.26 -1.01
CA LEU A 265 9.30 -12.39 -0.14
C LEU A 265 9.86 -12.16 1.27
N ARG A 266 9.17 -12.72 2.27
CA ARG A 266 9.58 -12.71 3.67
C ARG A 266 9.45 -14.11 4.26
N THR A 267 10.41 -14.56 5.05
CA THR A 267 10.37 -15.89 5.69
C THR A 267 9.56 -15.89 6.97
N ARG A 268 9.27 -14.70 7.52
CA ARG A 268 8.51 -14.47 8.74
C ARG A 268 7.48 -13.36 8.54
N PRO A 269 6.39 -13.34 9.32
CA PRO A 269 5.49 -12.19 9.35
C PRO A 269 6.21 -10.95 9.91
N ILE A 270 5.56 -9.79 9.81
CA ILE A 270 6.08 -8.53 10.37
C ILE A 270 6.35 -8.71 11.86
N GLN A 271 7.58 -8.43 12.29
CA GLN A 271 7.99 -8.55 13.68
C GLN A 271 7.88 -7.19 14.36
N CYS A 272 6.96 -7.05 15.30
CA CYS A 272 6.86 -5.84 16.13
C CYS A 272 7.89 -5.91 17.25
N MET A 273 8.74 -4.89 17.34
CA MET A 273 9.76 -4.77 18.37
C MET A 273 9.25 -3.86 19.51
N PRO A 274 9.63 -4.15 20.77
CA PRO A 274 9.43 -3.21 21.86
C PRO A 274 10.10 -1.86 21.53
N ARG A 275 9.42 -0.75 21.81
CA ARG A 275 10.02 0.58 21.75
C ARG A 275 10.60 0.89 23.13
N CYS A 276 11.91 1.15 23.20
CA CYS A 276 12.55 1.63 24.43
C CYS A 276 12.52 3.16 24.53
N ASP A 277 12.40 3.86 23.40
CA ASP A 277 12.46 5.33 23.32
C ASP A 277 11.12 5.93 22.85
N ALA A 278 10.90 7.20 23.20
CA ALA A 278 9.75 7.96 22.72
C ALA A 278 9.82 8.11 21.19
N PRO A 279 8.73 7.87 20.45
CA PRO A 279 8.75 7.90 18.98
C PRO A 279 9.14 9.28 18.44
N ASP A 280 10.13 9.31 17.52
CA ASP A 280 10.46 10.52 16.77
C ASP A 280 9.35 10.82 15.73
N ILE A 281 8.29 11.44 16.22
CA ILE A 281 7.14 11.77 15.38
C ILE A 281 7.40 12.95 14.44
N THR A 282 8.53 13.65 14.54
CA THR A 282 8.77 14.84 13.72
C THR A 282 8.68 14.49 12.23
N ARG A 283 9.25 13.35 11.83
CA ARG A 283 9.26 12.88 10.45
C ARG A 283 7.89 12.39 9.96
N THR A 284 7.18 11.63 10.80
CA THR A 284 5.83 11.12 10.49
C THR A 284 4.83 12.27 10.40
N SER A 285 4.85 13.18 11.36
CA SER A 285 3.94 14.34 11.39
C SER A 285 4.19 15.31 10.25
N GLN A 286 5.43 15.60 9.87
CA GLN A 286 5.73 16.42 8.69
C GLN A 286 5.22 15.79 7.40
N SER A 287 5.42 14.47 7.23
CA SER A 287 4.95 13.74 6.06
C SER A 287 3.41 13.72 5.98
N LEU A 288 2.73 13.46 7.10
CA LEU A 288 1.27 13.49 7.17
C LEU A 288 0.73 14.92 6.94
N LYS A 289 1.33 15.95 7.54
CA LYS A 289 0.99 17.37 7.35
C LYS A 289 1.02 17.77 5.88
N ALA A 290 2.07 17.40 5.15
CA ALA A 290 2.21 17.72 3.72
C ALA A 290 1.11 17.06 2.87
N VAL A 291 0.74 15.82 3.18
CA VAL A 291 -0.23 15.04 2.39
C VAL A 291 -1.68 15.46 2.61
N LEU A 292 -2.01 15.89 3.83
CA LEU A 292 -3.38 16.13 4.28
C LEU A 292 -3.94 17.51 3.93
N THR A 293 -3.14 18.37 3.28
CA THR A 293 -3.62 19.68 2.80
C THR A 293 -4.48 19.50 1.55
N LEU A 294 -5.71 19.00 1.71
CA LEU A 294 -6.73 19.01 0.66
C LEU A 294 -7.26 20.43 0.52
N GLY A 295 -6.79 21.18 -0.49
CA GLY A 295 -7.46 22.39 -0.97
C GLY A 295 -7.81 23.46 0.08
N ALA A 296 -7.16 23.44 1.25
CA ALA A 296 -7.39 24.45 2.27
C ALA A 296 -6.52 25.65 1.90
N SER A 297 -7.16 26.74 1.50
CA SER A 297 -6.53 28.07 1.36
C SER A 297 -5.90 28.57 2.68
N HIS A 298 -6.07 27.83 3.77
CA HIS A 298 -5.37 27.99 5.03
C HIS A 298 -4.76 26.68 5.49
N SER A 299 -3.51 26.73 5.95
CA SER A 299 -2.81 25.64 6.60
C SER A 299 -3.71 25.00 7.66
N PRO A 300 -3.93 23.67 7.64
CA PRO A 300 -4.73 23.02 8.67
C PRO A 300 -4.05 23.23 10.03
N SER A 301 -4.78 23.79 10.99
CA SER A 301 -4.37 23.86 12.39
C SER A 301 -4.42 22.44 12.94
N ILE A 302 -3.28 21.76 12.93
CA ILE A 302 -3.17 20.41 13.45
C ILE A 302 -2.87 20.52 14.95
N SER A 303 -3.87 20.25 15.78
CA SER A 303 -3.67 19.97 17.20
C SER A 303 -3.19 18.52 17.32
N SER A 304 -1.98 18.33 17.84
CA SER A 304 -1.51 17.02 18.28
C SER A 304 -1.69 16.94 19.79
N SER A 305 -2.51 16.01 20.27
CA SER A 305 -2.51 15.62 21.67
C SER A 305 -1.78 14.28 21.79
N GLN A 306 -0.80 14.20 22.69
CA GLN A 306 -0.29 12.92 23.15
C GLN A 306 -1.30 12.34 24.14
N SER A 307 -1.55 11.05 24.06
CA SER A 307 -2.28 10.32 25.07
C SER A 307 -1.45 10.28 26.36
N SER A 308 -1.60 11.29 27.22
CA SER A 308 -0.97 11.30 28.53
C SER A 308 -1.57 10.20 29.40
N GLY A 309 -0.81 9.13 29.62
CA GLY A 309 -1.09 8.13 30.63
C GLY A 309 -1.04 8.79 32.01
N ILE A 310 -2.18 8.87 32.67
CA ILE A 310 -2.28 9.30 34.06
C ILE A 310 -1.70 8.17 34.91
N LEU A 311 -0.40 8.23 35.21
CA LEU A 311 0.13 7.66 36.44
C LEU A 311 -0.18 8.66 37.53
N ALA A 312 -1.34 8.51 38.17
CA ALA A 312 -1.62 9.17 39.42
C ALA A 312 -0.62 8.65 40.46
N SER A 313 0.38 9.45 40.76
CA SER A 313 1.14 9.37 42.00
C SER A 313 0.17 9.59 43.16
N GLY A 314 -0.23 8.51 43.81
CA GLY A 314 -0.90 8.57 45.11
C GLY A 314 0.12 8.95 46.18
N SER A 315 0.15 10.24 46.52
CA SER A 315 0.76 10.75 47.75
C SER A 315 -0.34 11.01 48.79
N GLY A 316 -0.14 10.51 50.00
CA GLY A 316 -0.94 10.76 51.22
C GLY A 316 -1.77 9.54 51.64
N MET A 317 -1.65 8.98 52.84
CA MET A 317 -1.08 9.43 54.13
C MET A 317 -0.17 8.36 54.74
#